data_AF-A0A931HHI8-F1
#
_entry.id   AF-A0A931HHI8-F1
#
_cell.length_a   1.000
_cell.length_b   1.000
_cell.length_c   1.000
_cell.angle_alpha   90.00
_cell.angle_beta   90.00
_cell.angle_gamma   90.00
#
_symmetry.space_group_name_H-M   'P 1'
#
loop_
_entity.id
_entity.type
_entity.pdbx_description
1 polymer ?
#
loop_
_entity_poly.entity_id
_entity_poly.type
_entity_poly.pdbx_seq_one_letter_code
_entity_poly.pdbx_strand_id
1 'polypeptide(L)'
;MICRFIAEHREEFGVAPICRVLTEHGAAIAPRTFYAWRARPLSKRALWDATVTAVLASYYVERDEHGRRKPESLYGSLKMWAHLQRQGIEVARCTVERLMRVNGWRGATRAKKVRTTVPDASASRPPDLVDRNFRVERPDALYVGLSE
;
A
#
# COMPACT_ATOMS: atom_id res chain seq x y z
N MET A 1 -6.53 -11.77 -8.72
CA MET A 1 -6.01 -13.00 -8.07
C MET A 1 -6.16 -14.20 -8.99
N ILE A 2 -7.39 -14.56 -9.41
CA ILE A 2 -7.66 -15.73 -10.28
C ILE A 2 -6.91 -15.70 -11.62
N CYS A 3 -6.98 -14.61 -12.39
CA CYS A 3 -6.27 -14.55 -13.68
C CYS A 3 -4.74 -14.60 -13.54
N ARG A 4 -4.19 -14.18 -12.39
CA ARG A 4 -2.75 -14.24 -12.13
C ARG A 4 -2.32 -15.68 -11.86
N PHE A 5 -3.07 -16.41 -11.03
CA PHE A 5 -2.88 -17.85 -10.82
C PHE A 5 -2.93 -18.64 -12.13
N ILE A 6 -3.94 -18.37 -12.97
CA ILE A 6 -4.02 -18.99 -14.31
C ILE A 6 -2.78 -18.64 -15.15
N ALA A 7 -2.31 -17.39 -15.11
CA ALA A 7 -1.12 -16.99 -15.87
C ALA A 7 0.16 -17.70 -15.41
N GLU A 8 0.30 -17.95 -14.11
CA GLU A 8 1.46 -18.62 -13.49
C GLU A 8 1.49 -20.13 -13.82
N HIS A 9 0.33 -20.78 -13.94
CA HIS A 9 0.23 -22.24 -14.12
C HIS A 9 -0.18 -22.71 -15.52
N ARG A 10 -0.49 -21.79 -16.45
CA ARG A 10 -1.00 -22.14 -17.80
C ARG A 10 -0.03 -22.97 -18.66
N GLU A 11 1.28 -22.84 -18.44
CA GLU A 11 2.28 -23.54 -19.26
C GLU A 11 2.31 -25.04 -18.92
N GLU A 12 1.94 -25.39 -17.70
CA GLU A 12 1.92 -26.78 -17.20
C GLU A 12 0.55 -27.45 -17.45
N PHE A 13 -0.56 -26.75 -17.17
CA PHE A 13 -1.90 -27.38 -17.20
C PHE A 13 -2.83 -26.85 -18.29
N GLY A 14 -2.46 -25.78 -18.99
CA GLY A 14 -3.33 -25.10 -19.95
C GLY A 14 -4.45 -24.27 -19.30
N VAL A 15 -4.94 -23.24 -20.01
CA VAL A 15 -5.93 -22.29 -19.47
C VAL A 15 -7.29 -22.94 -19.24
N ALA A 16 -7.78 -23.75 -20.19
CA ALA A 16 -9.12 -24.33 -20.12
C ALA A 16 -9.28 -25.37 -18.98
N PRO A 17 -8.33 -26.29 -18.74
CA PRO A 17 -8.38 -27.21 -17.60
C PRO A 17 -8.37 -26.48 -16.25
N ILE A 18 -7.52 -25.47 -16.08
CA ILE A 18 -7.48 -24.66 -14.85
C ILE A 18 -8.83 -23.96 -14.61
N CYS A 19 -9.42 -23.34 -15.65
CA CYS A 19 -10.71 -22.67 -15.53
C CYS A 19 -11.84 -23.63 -15.14
N ARG A 20 -11.82 -24.87 -15.66
CA ARG A 20 -12.80 -25.91 -15.31
C ARG A 20 -12.71 -26.26 -13.83
N VAL A 21 -11.53 -26.61 -13.34
CA VAL A 21 -11.30 -27.00 -11.93
C VAL A 21 -11.64 -25.85 -10.98
N LEU A 22 -11.24 -24.62 -11.30
CA LEU A 22 -11.60 -23.46 -10.48
C LEU A 22 -13.12 -23.26 -10.40
N THR A 23 -13.83 -23.48 -11.51
CA THR A 23 -15.30 -23.36 -11.54
C THR A 23 -15.96 -24.46 -10.71
N GLU A 24 -15.46 -25.70 -10.75
CA GLU A 24 -15.91 -26.82 -9.92
C GLU A 24 -15.74 -26.54 -8.41
N HIS A 25 -14.69 -25.82 -8.03
CA HIS A 25 -14.41 -25.44 -6.63
C HIS A 25 -14.97 -24.07 -6.23
N GLY A 26 -15.95 -23.54 -6.96
CA GLY A 26 -16.70 -22.32 -6.57
C GLY A 26 -16.08 -20.99 -7.02
N ALA A 27 -14.99 -21.02 -7.79
CA ALA A 27 -14.37 -19.84 -8.41
C ALA A 27 -14.65 -19.80 -9.92
N ALA A 28 -15.90 -19.50 -10.30
CA ALA A 28 -16.33 -19.49 -11.69
C ALA A 28 -15.56 -18.48 -12.56
N ILE A 29 -14.87 -18.97 -13.59
CA ILE A 29 -14.16 -18.14 -14.56
C ILE A 29 -14.14 -18.78 -15.95
N ALA A 30 -14.43 -17.97 -16.98
CA ALA A 30 -14.35 -18.41 -18.38
C ALA A 30 -12.93 -18.17 -18.96
N PRO A 31 -12.43 -19.04 -19.86
CA PRO A 31 -11.16 -18.81 -20.56
C PRO A 31 -11.12 -17.47 -21.31
N ARG A 32 -12.25 -17.04 -21.89
CA ARG A 32 -12.38 -15.72 -22.54
C ARG A 32 -12.07 -14.57 -21.57
N THR A 33 -12.49 -14.67 -20.31
CA THR A 33 -12.20 -13.69 -19.26
C THR A 33 -10.70 -13.60 -18.99
N PHE A 34 -10.01 -14.75 -18.95
CA PHE A 34 -8.56 -14.79 -18.81
C PHE A 34 -7.85 -14.11 -19.99
N TYR A 35 -8.19 -14.47 -21.23
CA TYR A 35 -7.56 -13.87 -22.41
C TYR A 35 -7.88 -12.38 -22.54
N ALA A 36 -9.10 -11.96 -22.22
CA ALA A 36 -9.47 -10.54 -22.17
C ALA A 36 -8.67 -9.78 -21.11
N TRP A 37 -8.45 -10.37 -19.93
CA TRP A 37 -7.58 -9.81 -18.91
C TRP A 37 -6.12 -9.73 -19.37
N ARG A 38 -5.60 -10.78 -20.02
CA ARG A 38 -4.22 -10.85 -20.52
C ARG A 38 -3.95 -9.84 -21.63
N ALA A 39 -4.92 -9.63 -22.52
CA ALA A 39 -4.80 -8.70 -23.63
C ALA A 39 -5.08 -7.24 -23.24
N ARG A 40 -5.62 -6.99 -22.04
CA ARG A 40 -6.00 -5.64 -21.61
C ARG A 40 -4.74 -4.77 -21.49
N PRO A 41 -4.64 -3.67 -22.25
CA PRO A 41 -3.52 -2.76 -22.12
C PRO A 41 -3.53 -2.08 -20.76
N LEU A 42 -2.36 -1.58 -20.35
CA LEU A 42 -2.26 -0.75 -19.15
C LEU A 42 -3.18 0.47 -19.31
N SER A 43 -3.93 0.78 -18.25
CA SER A 43 -4.76 1.99 -18.24
C SER A 43 -3.88 3.23 -18.34
N LYS A 44 -4.43 4.35 -18.84
CA LYS A 44 -3.73 5.65 -18.87
C LYS A 44 -3.12 6.01 -17.51
N ARG A 45 -3.85 5.74 -16.43
CA ARG A 45 -3.36 5.94 -15.06
C ARG A 45 -2.16 5.06 -14.74
N ALA A 46 -2.18 3.78 -15.12
CA ALA A 46 -1.08 2.86 -14.87
C ALA A 46 0.17 3.24 -15.68
N LEU A 47 -0.01 3.69 -16.92
CA LEU A 47 1.08 4.23 -17.73
C LEU A 47 1.68 5.48 -17.08
N TRP A 48 0.84 6.43 -16.66
CA TRP A 48 1.29 7.63 -15.98
C TRP A 48 2.01 7.33 -14.66
N ASP A 49 1.46 6.43 -13.85
CA ASP A 49 2.10 5.96 -12.62
C ASP A 49 3.48 5.35 -12.90
N ALA A 50 3.63 4.57 -13.97
CA ALA A 50 4.91 4.00 -14.38
C ALA A 50 5.92 5.09 -14.78
N THR A 51 5.49 6.09 -15.57
CA THR A 51 6.31 7.24 -15.94
C THR A 51 6.78 8.02 -14.70
N VAL A 52 5.86 8.37 -13.80
CA VAL A 52 6.20 9.08 -12.56
C VAL A 52 7.11 8.22 -11.67
N THR A 53 6.89 6.91 -11.62
CA THR A 53 7.75 5.98 -10.87
C THR A 53 9.17 5.98 -11.41
N ALA A 54 9.36 5.98 -12.74
CA ALA A 54 10.69 6.07 -13.35
C ALA A 54 11.39 7.40 -13.01
N VAL A 55 10.67 8.52 -13.08
CA VAL A 55 11.20 9.83 -12.67
C VAL A 55 11.63 9.81 -11.20
N LEU A 56 10.79 9.29 -10.30
CA LEU A 56 11.12 9.17 -8.88
C LEU A 56 12.33 8.23 -8.67
N ALA A 57 12.42 7.11 -9.39
CA ALA A 57 13.55 6.19 -9.30
C ALA A 57 14.88 6.87 -9.64
N SER A 58 14.88 7.83 -10.58
CA SER A 58 16.09 8.61 -10.92
C SER A 58 16.62 9.49 -9.77
N TYR A 59 15.80 9.72 -8.73
CA TYR A 59 16.21 10.43 -7.52
C TYR A 59 16.61 9.46 -6.40
N TYR A 60 15.89 8.35 -6.23
CA TYR A 60 16.08 7.47 -5.06
C TYR A 60 16.97 6.25 -5.33
N VAL A 61 17.16 5.83 -6.58
CA VAL A 61 17.88 4.60 -6.96
C VAL A 61 19.21 4.92 -7.63
N GLU A 62 19.20 5.84 -8.59
CA GLU A 62 20.40 6.20 -9.36
C GLU A 62 21.50 6.81 -8.48
N ARG A 63 22.74 6.53 -8.87
CA ARG A 63 23.96 7.06 -8.24
C ARG A 63 24.84 7.66 -9.32
N ASP A 64 25.55 8.73 -8.96
CA ASP A 64 26.55 9.34 -9.82
C ASP A 64 27.83 8.48 -9.91
N GLU A 65 28.79 8.95 -10.71
CA GLU A 65 30.11 8.32 -10.91
C GLU A 65 30.88 8.12 -9.58
N HIS A 66 30.54 8.91 -8.55
CA HIS A 66 31.15 8.86 -7.22
C HIS A 66 30.31 8.03 -6.23
N GLY A 67 29.27 7.33 -6.69
CA GLY A 67 28.38 6.49 -5.89
C GLY A 67 27.38 7.26 -5.02
N ARG A 68 27.27 8.59 -5.17
CA ARG A 68 26.38 9.45 -4.39
C ARG A 68 25.02 9.57 -5.08
N ARG A 69 23.98 9.74 -4.26
CA ARG A 69 22.63 10.04 -4.77
C ARG A 69 22.45 11.55 -4.89
N LYS A 70 21.53 11.95 -5.77
CA LYS A 70 21.10 13.35 -5.89
C LYS A 70 20.60 13.89 -4.53
N PRO A 71 20.82 15.17 -4.20
CA PRO A 71 20.36 15.75 -2.92
C PRO A 71 18.86 15.58 -2.67
N GLU A 72 18.05 15.57 -3.73
CA GLU A 72 16.60 15.39 -3.71
C GLU A 72 16.19 13.98 -3.23
N SER A 73 17.11 13.01 -3.22
CA SER A 73 16.90 11.70 -2.59
C SER A 73 16.57 11.80 -1.09
N LEU A 74 16.87 12.94 -0.46
CA LEU A 74 16.52 13.24 0.93
C LEU A 74 15.07 13.72 1.08
N TYR A 75 14.37 14.05 -0.01
CA TYR A 75 13.03 14.60 0.05
C TYR A 75 12.01 13.52 0.41
N GLY A 76 11.11 13.85 1.34
CA GLY A 76 9.88 13.09 1.57
C GLY A 76 8.83 13.43 0.51
N SER A 77 7.70 12.73 0.53
CA SER A 77 6.64 12.88 -0.47
C SER A 77 6.16 14.32 -0.70
N LEU A 78 5.99 15.10 0.36
CA LEU A 78 5.54 16.50 0.23
C LEU A 78 6.56 17.38 -0.49
N LYS A 79 7.85 17.26 -0.11
CA LYS A 79 8.94 18.02 -0.74
C LYS A 79 9.19 17.56 -2.17
N MET A 80 9.09 16.26 -2.42
CA MET A 80 9.23 15.68 -3.74
C MET A 80 8.08 16.11 -4.66
N TRP A 81 6.85 16.11 -4.17
CA TRP A 81 5.71 16.64 -4.92
C TRP A 81 5.92 18.11 -5.32
N ALA A 82 6.33 18.98 -4.40
CA ALA A 82 6.63 20.38 -4.70
C ALA A 82 7.80 20.52 -5.70
N HIS A 83 8.79 19.63 -5.61
CA HIS A 83 9.91 19.57 -6.55
C HIS A 83 9.46 19.21 -7.96
N LEU A 84 8.65 18.16 -8.13
CA LEU A 84 8.09 17.76 -9.42
C LEU A 84 7.25 18.85 -10.06
N GLN A 85 6.44 19.57 -9.27
CA GLN A 85 5.66 20.71 -9.75
C GLN A 85 6.55 21.84 -10.29
N ARG A 86 7.66 22.16 -9.62
CA ARG A 86 8.64 23.15 -10.12
C ARG A 86 9.33 22.71 -11.41
N GLN A 87 9.39 21.41 -11.69
CA GLN A 87 9.91 20.86 -12.93
C GLN A 87 8.85 20.72 -14.02
N GLY A 88 7.61 21.16 -13.78
CA GLY A 88 6.50 21.08 -14.73
C GLY A 88 5.86 19.69 -14.83
N ILE A 89 6.14 18.78 -13.89
CA ILE A 89 5.54 17.45 -13.86
C ILE A 89 4.27 17.51 -13.00
N GLU A 90 3.12 17.60 -13.68
CA GLU A 90 1.83 17.64 -13.02
C GLU A 90 1.45 16.28 -12.44
N VAL A 91 1.58 16.16 -11.12
CA VAL A 91 1.17 14.95 -10.39
C VAL A 91 0.46 15.32 -9.10
N ALA A 92 -0.63 14.61 -8.80
CA ALA A 92 -1.33 14.74 -7.54
C ALA A 92 -0.43 14.30 -6.37
N ARG A 93 -0.47 15.05 -5.26
CA ARG A 93 0.31 14.73 -4.05
C ARG A 93 0.08 13.30 -3.55
N CYS A 94 -1.17 12.83 -3.55
CA CYS A 94 -1.53 11.47 -3.14
C CYS A 94 -0.91 10.38 -4.03
N THR A 95 -0.65 10.68 -5.32
CA THR A 95 0.05 9.78 -6.23
C THR A 95 1.51 9.66 -5.85
N VAL A 96 2.21 10.78 -5.59
CA VAL A 96 3.62 10.75 -5.13
C VAL A 96 3.75 9.98 -3.82
N GLU A 97 2.88 10.26 -2.84
CA GLU A 97 2.85 9.53 -1.57
C GLU A 97 2.65 8.03 -1.75
N ARG A 98 1.67 7.63 -2.58
CA ARG A 98 1.39 6.23 -2.88
C ARG A 98 2.57 5.54 -3.56
N LEU A 99 3.14 6.14 -4.61
CA LEU A 99 4.23 5.55 -5.38
C LEU A 99 5.50 5.42 -4.53
N MET A 100 5.83 6.45 -3.74
CA MET A 100 6.94 6.37 -2.79
C MET A 100 6.73 5.27 -1.74
N ARG A 101 5.51 5.14 -1.19
CA ARG A 101 5.18 4.10 -0.21
C ARG A 101 5.34 2.69 -0.79
N VAL A 102 4.79 2.45 -1.98
CA VAL A 102 4.85 1.13 -2.65
C VAL A 102 6.31 0.73 -2.96
N ASN A 103 7.17 1.69 -3.31
CA ASN A 103 8.59 1.44 -3.60
C ASN A 103 9.50 1.55 -2.37
N GLY A 104 8.96 1.84 -1.19
CA GLY A 104 9.73 2.00 0.04
C GLY A 104 10.62 3.25 0.08
N TRP A 105 10.46 4.20 -0.84
CA TRP A 105 11.22 5.44 -0.87
C TRP A 105 10.75 6.39 0.23
N ARG A 106 11.71 6.93 0.99
CA ARG A 106 11.45 7.83 2.11
C ARG A 106 12.46 8.96 2.11
N GLY A 107 12.00 10.14 2.48
CA GLY A 107 12.88 11.25 2.76
C GLY A 107 13.64 11.07 4.07
N ALA A 108 14.75 11.78 4.20
CA ALA A 108 15.50 11.84 5.44
C ALA A 108 14.72 12.63 6.50
N THR A 109 14.56 12.05 7.68
CA THR A 109 13.94 12.69 8.85
C THR A 109 14.92 12.65 10.00
N ARG A 110 15.18 13.82 10.63
CA ARG A 110 16.08 13.91 11.80
C ARG A 110 15.42 13.44 13.10
N ALA A 111 14.09 13.41 13.15
CA ALA A 111 13.34 12.94 14.30
C ALA A 111 13.54 11.43 14.46
N LYS A 112 14.14 11.03 15.59
CA LYS A 112 14.03 9.65 16.07
C LYS A 112 12.60 9.43 16.56
N LYS A 113 12.04 8.25 16.32
CA LYS A 113 10.77 7.86 16.93
C LYS A 113 10.96 7.83 18.45
N VAL A 114 10.48 8.86 19.13
CA VAL A 114 10.49 8.92 20.60
C VAL A 114 9.39 7.99 21.09
N ARG A 115 9.77 6.96 21.85
CA ARG A 115 8.80 6.14 22.60
C ARG A 115 8.63 6.79 23.97
N THR A 116 7.64 7.66 24.09
CA THR A 116 7.37 8.41 25.32
C THR A 116 6.95 7.50 26.48
N THR A 117 6.30 6.37 26.16
CA THR A 117 5.71 5.48 27.16
C THR A 117 6.04 4.02 26.83
N VAL A 118 6.59 3.31 27.81
CA VAL A 118 6.69 1.85 27.80
C VAL A 118 5.61 1.37 28.78
N PRO A 119 4.58 0.62 28.33
CA PRO A 119 3.57 0.08 29.22
C PRO A 119 4.24 -0.85 30.25
N ASP A 120 4.03 -0.57 31.53
CA ASP A 120 4.42 -1.48 32.60
C ASP A 120 3.42 -2.65 32.62
N ALA A 121 3.93 -3.86 32.41
CA ALA A 121 3.11 -5.07 32.44
C ALA A 121 2.62 -5.41 33.87
N SER A 122 3.28 -4.87 34.89
CA SER A 122 2.96 -5.07 36.31
C SER A 122 2.06 -3.99 36.90
N ALA A 123 1.78 -2.92 36.15
CA ALA A 123 0.86 -1.88 36.60
C ALA A 123 -0.55 -2.45 36.82
N SER A 124 -1.13 -2.14 37.99
CA SER A 124 -2.50 -2.52 38.31
C SER A 124 -3.44 -1.91 37.28
N ARG A 125 -4.22 -2.75 36.61
CA ARG A 125 -5.22 -2.29 35.64
C ARG A 125 -6.55 -2.13 36.35
N PRO A 126 -7.30 -1.06 36.06
CA PRO A 126 -8.70 -0.97 36.44
C PRO A 126 -9.44 -2.23 36.00
N PRO A 127 -10.27 -2.82 36.86
CA PRO A 127 -11.07 -3.97 36.48
C PRO A 127 -12.05 -3.59 35.36
N ASP A 128 -12.21 -4.47 34.38
CA ASP A 128 -13.23 -4.34 33.33
C ASP A 128 -14.60 -4.71 33.91
N LEU A 129 -15.32 -3.71 34.43
CA LEU A 129 -16.60 -3.93 35.12
C LEU A 129 -17.73 -4.39 34.20
N VAL A 130 -17.52 -4.36 32.87
CA VAL A 130 -18.53 -4.73 31.88
C VAL A 130 -18.14 -5.93 31.03
N ASP A 131 -17.00 -6.58 31.30
CA ASP A 131 -16.47 -7.70 30.51
C ASP A 131 -16.52 -7.43 28.99
N ARG A 132 -16.17 -6.20 28.59
CA ARG A 132 -16.24 -5.68 27.21
C ARG A 132 -17.64 -5.70 26.58
N ASN A 133 -18.71 -5.83 27.36
CA ASN A 133 -20.08 -5.72 26.90
C ASN A 133 -20.58 -4.27 27.00
N PHE A 134 -20.50 -3.57 25.88
CA PHE A 134 -20.97 -2.18 25.76
C PHE A 134 -22.42 -2.06 25.26
N ARG A 135 -23.15 -3.18 25.14
CA ARG A 135 -24.53 -3.18 24.65
C ARG A 135 -25.47 -2.81 25.79
N VAL A 136 -26.23 -1.75 25.60
CA VAL A 136 -27.26 -1.29 26.54
C VAL A 136 -28.60 -1.09 25.83
N GLU A 137 -29.70 -1.28 26.57
CA GLU A 137 -31.06 -1.20 26.03
C GLU A 137 -31.62 0.23 25.98
N ARG A 138 -31.03 1.16 26.73
CA ARG A 138 -31.46 2.56 26.80
C ARG A 138 -30.28 3.51 26.99
N PRO A 139 -30.43 4.80 26.61
CA PRO A 139 -29.48 5.85 26.99
C PRO A 139 -29.26 5.89 28.51
N ASP A 140 -28.11 6.38 28.95
CA ASP A 140 -27.75 6.56 30.37
C ASP A 140 -27.72 5.28 31.23
N ALA A 141 -27.74 4.08 30.62
CA ALA A 141 -27.67 2.81 31.32
C ALA A 141 -26.23 2.35 31.65
N LEU A 142 -25.22 2.89 30.98
CA LEU A 142 -23.81 2.57 31.21
C LEU A 142 -22.96 3.83 31.05
N TYR A 143 -22.12 4.11 32.05
CA TYR A 143 -21.10 5.15 32.00
C TYR A 143 -19.72 4.50 31.96
N VAL A 144 -18.92 4.85 30.96
CA VAL A 144 -17.54 4.38 30.83
C VAL A 144 -16.61 5.54 31.15
N GLY A 145 -15.83 5.40 32.23
CA GLY A 145 -14.78 6.35 32.58
C GLY A 145 -13.48 6.03 31.84
N LEU A 146 -12.69 7.05 31.54
CA LEU A 146 -11.28 6.86 31.20
C LEU A 146 -10.51 6.73 32.51
N SER A 147 -9.78 5.63 32.66
CA SER A 147 -8.81 5.49 33.76
C SER A 147 -7.52 6.21 33.37
N GLU A 148 -7.07 7.14 34.22
CA GLU A 148 -5.77 7.83 34.08
C GLU A 148 -4.59 6.91 34.43
#